data_AF-A0A319AFE3-F1
#
_entry.id   AF-A0A319AFE3-F1
#
_cell.length_a   1.000
_cell.length_b   1.000
_cell.length_c   1.000
_cell.angle_alpha   90.00
_cell.angle_beta   90.00
_cell.angle_gamma   90.00
#
_symmetry.space_group_name_H-M   'P 1'
#
loop_
_entity.id
_entity.type
_entity.pdbx_description
1 polymer ?
#
loop_
_entity_poly.entity_id
_entity_poly.type
_entity_poly.pdbx_seq_one_letter_code
_entity_poly.pdbx_strand_id
1 'polypeptide(L)'
;MGVSGAGKTTLLDILAHQTSIGIFSGKTGYVQQQDLHLETATVRETLRFSALLGQPATVSMKSKYDYVENVNSYASHGGLCRSNCWCSCKGFNVEQSKLSIIGVELAAKPKLLLFLDEPTSGLNSQGSWAICSFLQFNQSLLLARGGKTVYFGPIGEQSRTLLEYSEYNGARKCDDNENPAEYMIDVQSQKSAAVQIEIDRIHQERQEASMDDDCSASQSEFAMPTRFQLCQVTYRVFQQYWRMPSYILSKWGLGVAAGLLIGFSFYQAKASLQGMQTVVYSVFMVCTIFTLLFQQLMPLFVTQQSLFEVREKPSKAYSWKVFRITKIIVEIPYMVLTGVLIYACYYYAVVGIPSSPPSALPDIWIFIYPMTATLVHSREIVCSAAETLSLRPSLR
;
A
#
# COMPACT_ATOMS: atom_id res chain seq x y z
N MET A 1 16.46 1.03 20.27
CA MET A 1 16.71 -0.35 20.75
C MET A 1 15.88 -0.60 22.01
N GLY A 2 15.67 -1.86 22.38
CA GLY A 2 14.92 -2.23 23.59
C GLY A 2 14.47 -3.70 23.58
N VAL A 3 14.15 -4.23 24.76
CA VAL A 3 13.66 -5.61 24.96
C VAL A 3 12.34 -5.88 24.23
N SER A 4 12.04 -7.16 23.97
CA SER A 4 10.71 -7.55 23.45
C SER A 4 9.62 -7.16 24.44
N GLY A 5 8.54 -6.54 23.94
CA GLY A 5 7.47 -5.96 24.76
C GLY A 5 7.76 -4.57 25.35
N ALA A 6 8.84 -3.89 24.94
CA ALA A 6 9.13 -2.52 25.38
C ALA A 6 8.20 -1.43 24.80
N GLY A 7 7.31 -1.78 23.86
CA GLY A 7 6.45 -0.81 23.17
C GLY A 7 7.15 -0.04 22.06
N LYS A 8 8.22 -0.60 21.45
CA LYS A 8 8.98 0.03 20.35
C LYS A 8 8.11 0.33 19.13
N THR A 9 7.45 -0.70 18.60
CA THR A 9 6.54 -0.58 17.44
C THR A 9 5.39 0.37 17.76
N THR A 10 4.80 0.24 18.95
CA THR A 10 3.72 1.13 19.41
C THR A 10 4.16 2.59 19.49
N LEU A 11 5.37 2.87 20.00
CA LEU A 11 5.93 4.23 20.03
C LEU A 11 6.17 4.76 18.62
N LEU A 12 6.74 3.94 17.73
CA LEU A 12 6.96 4.32 16.33
C LEU A 12 5.64 4.59 15.61
N ASP A 13 4.61 3.76 15.83
CA ASP A 13 3.28 3.94 15.27
C ASP A 13 2.65 5.24 15.77
N ILE A 14 2.73 5.54 17.07
CA ILE A 14 2.22 6.80 17.65
C ILE A 14 2.93 8.01 17.05
N LEU A 15 4.26 7.95 16.94
CA LEU A 15 5.08 9.02 16.37
C LEU A 15 4.84 9.20 14.86
N ALA A 16 4.58 8.12 14.13
CA ALA A 16 4.29 8.14 12.70
C ALA A 16 2.87 8.61 12.40
N HIS A 17 1.89 8.16 13.19
CA HIS A 17 0.47 8.38 12.94
C HIS A 17 -0.13 9.63 13.59
N GLN A 18 0.64 10.42 14.34
CA GLN A 18 0.14 11.63 15.04
C GLN A 18 -1.18 11.32 15.77
N THR A 19 -1.18 10.31 16.65
CA THR A 19 -2.35 10.11 17.52
C THR A 19 -2.52 11.34 18.42
N SER A 20 -3.76 11.56 18.88
CA SER A 20 -4.25 12.80 19.51
C SER A 20 -3.56 13.24 20.81
N ILE A 21 -2.51 12.55 21.26
CA ILE A 21 -1.82 12.81 22.53
C ILE A 21 -0.38 13.22 22.20
N GLY A 22 -0.19 14.52 21.94
CA GLY A 22 1.12 15.15 21.73
C GLY A 22 1.28 15.88 20.39
N ILE A 23 1.89 17.08 20.43
CA ILE A 23 2.06 17.95 19.26
C ILE A 23 3.39 17.60 18.56
N PHE A 24 3.34 16.74 17.53
CA PHE A 24 4.46 16.58 16.58
C PHE A 24 4.11 17.25 15.25
N SER A 25 4.60 18.48 15.05
CA SER A 25 4.38 19.25 13.82
C SER A 25 5.43 18.87 12.76
N GLY A 26 5.06 18.02 11.79
CA GLY A 26 5.98 17.61 10.73
C GLY A 26 5.50 16.51 9.79
N LYS A 27 5.99 16.51 8.54
CA LYS A 27 5.82 15.39 7.61
C LYS A 27 6.93 14.36 7.85
N THR A 28 6.56 13.20 8.33
CA THR A 28 7.41 12.05 8.62
C THR A 28 7.22 10.97 7.54
N GLY A 29 8.25 10.17 7.28
CA GLY A 29 8.16 8.95 6.47
C GLY A 29 8.13 7.74 7.39
N TYR A 30 7.34 6.72 7.05
CA TYR A 30 7.23 5.49 7.86
C TYR A 30 7.40 4.25 7.00
N VAL A 31 8.40 3.45 7.34
CA VAL A 31 8.63 2.12 6.76
C VAL A 31 8.10 1.08 7.74
N GLN A 32 7.02 0.42 7.34
CA GLN A 32 6.44 -0.70 8.07
C GLN A 32 7.27 -1.97 7.94
N GLN A 33 7.02 -2.91 8.85
CA GLN A 33 7.68 -4.22 8.88
C GLN A 33 7.29 -5.14 7.71
N GLN A 34 6.11 -4.96 7.09
CA GLN A 34 5.65 -5.78 5.97
C GLN A 34 6.01 -5.17 4.61
N ASP A 35 6.81 -5.91 3.83
CA ASP A 35 7.29 -5.47 2.53
C ASP A 35 6.28 -5.73 1.40
N LEU A 36 5.31 -4.82 1.23
CA LEU A 36 4.31 -4.92 0.15
C LEU A 36 4.73 -4.11 -1.09
N HIS A 37 5.05 -4.81 -2.18
CA HIS A 37 5.38 -4.22 -3.47
C HIS A 37 4.34 -4.51 -4.54
N LEU A 38 4.19 -3.56 -5.48
CA LEU A 38 3.45 -3.81 -6.70
C LEU A 38 4.33 -4.60 -7.67
N GLU A 39 4.09 -5.91 -7.80
CA GLU A 39 4.92 -6.82 -8.62
C GLU A 39 5.08 -6.40 -10.09
N THR A 40 4.09 -5.69 -10.63
CA THR A 40 4.07 -5.24 -12.03
C THR A 40 4.84 -3.95 -12.30
N ALA A 41 5.24 -3.22 -11.24
CA ALA A 41 6.01 -2.00 -11.37
C ALA A 41 7.52 -2.28 -11.31
N THR A 42 8.30 -1.33 -11.82
CA THR A 42 9.76 -1.30 -11.61
C THR A 42 10.10 -0.46 -10.39
N VAL A 43 11.30 -0.66 -9.83
CA VAL A 43 11.81 0.16 -8.71
C VAL A 43 11.77 1.65 -9.06
N ARG A 44 12.32 2.02 -10.22
CA ARG A 44 12.38 3.41 -10.68
C ARG A 44 10.99 4.04 -10.82
N GLU A 45 10.01 3.32 -11.38
CA GLU A 45 8.63 3.81 -11.49
C GLU A 45 8.01 4.04 -10.11
N THR A 46 8.27 3.14 -9.17
CA THR A 46 7.75 3.23 -7.79
C THR A 46 8.37 4.42 -7.04
N LEU A 47 9.69 4.61 -7.18
CA LEU A 47 10.41 5.76 -6.61
C LEU A 47 9.92 7.09 -7.19
N ARG A 48 9.77 7.16 -8.52
CA ARG A 48 9.24 8.36 -9.21
C ARG A 48 7.82 8.67 -8.78
N PHE A 49 6.96 7.65 -8.70
CA PHE A 49 5.59 7.81 -8.23
C PHE A 49 5.53 8.37 -6.81
N SER A 50 6.38 7.86 -5.90
CA SER A 50 6.51 8.38 -4.54
C SER A 50 6.98 9.83 -4.53
N ALA A 51 8.03 10.17 -5.28
CA ALA A 51 8.52 11.55 -5.36
C ALA A 51 7.47 12.53 -5.93
N LEU A 52 6.70 12.11 -6.93
CA LEU A 52 5.66 12.94 -7.54
C LEU A 52 4.55 13.31 -6.56
N LEU A 53 4.11 12.35 -5.74
CA LEU A 53 3.00 12.51 -4.79
C LEU A 53 3.44 13.00 -3.41
N GLY A 54 4.64 12.63 -2.96
CA GLY A 54 5.19 12.99 -1.65
C GLY A 54 5.76 14.40 -1.58
N GLN A 55 6.42 14.86 -2.66
CA GLN A 55 7.03 16.18 -2.70
C GLN A 55 6.01 17.27 -3.11
N PRO A 56 6.12 18.50 -2.57
CA PRO A 56 5.17 19.58 -2.85
C PRO A 56 5.16 19.97 -4.34
N ALA A 57 4.07 20.62 -4.77
CA ALA A 57 3.88 21.09 -6.14
C ALA A 57 4.86 22.20 -6.55
N THR A 58 5.53 22.85 -5.59
CA THR A 58 6.54 23.90 -5.85
C THR A 58 7.81 23.36 -6.49
N VAL A 59 8.11 22.07 -6.34
CA VAL A 59 9.31 21.44 -6.92
C VAL A 59 9.00 20.99 -8.33
N SER A 60 9.85 21.37 -9.29
CA SER A 60 9.70 20.97 -10.69
C SER A 60 9.79 19.45 -10.87
N MET A 61 9.04 18.91 -11.83
CA MET A 61 9.03 17.47 -12.13
C MET A 61 10.42 16.94 -12.48
N LYS A 62 11.24 17.74 -13.18
CA LYS A 62 12.63 17.40 -13.51
C LYS A 62 13.47 17.27 -12.25
N SER A 63 13.41 18.24 -11.33
CA SER A 63 14.13 18.19 -10.06
C SER A 63 13.71 17.00 -9.18
N LYS A 64 12.41 16.64 -9.20
CA LYS A 64 11.92 15.42 -8.52
C LYS A 64 12.57 14.16 -9.08
N TYR A 65 12.68 14.06 -10.41
CA TYR A 65 13.30 12.92 -11.08
C TYR A 65 14.82 12.87 -10.87
N ASP A 66 15.50 14.01 -10.95
CA ASP A 66 16.94 14.09 -10.69
C ASP A 66 17.25 13.62 -9.25
N TYR A 67 16.41 14.01 -8.27
CA TYR A 67 16.54 13.52 -6.90
C TYR A 67 16.32 12.00 -6.79
N VAL A 68 15.34 11.44 -7.50
CA VAL A 68 15.10 9.99 -7.53
C VAL A 68 16.29 9.24 -8.13
N GLU A 69 16.91 9.76 -9.18
CA GLU A 69 18.11 9.13 -9.74
C GLU A 69 19.29 9.18 -8.76
N ASN A 70 19.41 10.26 -7.97
CA ASN A 70 20.39 10.32 -6.88
C ASN A 70 20.10 9.27 -5.80
N VAL A 71 18.86 9.16 -5.31
CA VAL A 71 18.44 8.13 -4.33
C VAL A 71 18.73 6.72 -4.87
N ASN A 72 18.40 6.49 -6.14
CA ASN A 72 18.65 5.23 -6.81
C ASN A 72 20.16 4.94 -6.95
N SER A 73 20.97 5.95 -7.21
CA SER A 73 22.43 5.81 -7.24
C SER A 73 22.98 5.40 -5.87
N TYR A 74 22.53 6.02 -4.77
CA TYR A 74 22.96 5.64 -3.43
C TYR A 74 22.53 4.21 -3.07
N ALA A 75 21.29 3.82 -3.41
CA ALA A 75 20.82 2.47 -3.19
C ALA A 75 21.59 1.43 -4.03
N SER A 76 22.02 1.77 -5.25
CA SER A 76 22.83 0.89 -6.10
C SER A 76 24.24 0.64 -5.56
N HIS A 77 24.85 1.60 -4.87
CA HIS A 77 26.15 1.42 -4.19
C HIS A 77 26.04 0.52 -2.95
N GLY A 78 24.86 0.44 -2.33
CA GLY A 78 24.54 -0.44 -1.20
C GLY A 78 24.13 -1.87 -1.58
N GLY A 79 24.30 -2.30 -2.84
CA GLY A 79 24.02 -3.67 -3.28
C GLY A 79 22.62 -3.90 -3.87
N LEU A 80 21.75 -2.89 -3.91
CA LEU A 80 20.36 -3.02 -4.41
C LEU A 80 20.29 -3.45 -5.89
N CYS A 81 21.22 -2.97 -6.73
CA CYS A 81 21.25 -3.24 -8.17
C CYS A 81 22.68 -3.06 -8.71
N ARG A 82 23.34 -4.16 -9.10
CA ARG A 82 24.65 -4.15 -9.77
C ARG A 82 24.60 -3.66 -11.23
N SER A 83 23.41 -3.43 -11.77
CA SER A 83 23.15 -3.01 -13.15
C SER A 83 21.95 -2.07 -13.15
N ASN A 84 22.08 -0.95 -13.85
CA ASN A 84 21.07 0.10 -14.08
C ASN A 84 19.62 -0.34 -13.80
N CYS A 85 19.04 0.29 -12.77
CA CYS A 85 17.73 0.06 -12.16
C CYS A 85 16.54 -0.01 -13.13
N TRP A 86 16.36 -1.19 -13.74
CA TRP A 86 15.23 -1.58 -14.60
C TRP A 86 14.63 -2.93 -14.16
N CYS A 87 14.91 -3.38 -12.94
CA CYS A 87 14.38 -4.65 -12.44
C CYS A 87 12.90 -4.50 -12.08
N SER A 88 12.09 -5.44 -12.55
CA SER A 88 10.72 -5.63 -12.07
C SER A 88 10.76 -5.95 -10.58
N CYS A 89 9.78 -5.45 -9.81
CA CYS A 89 9.61 -5.82 -8.41
C CYS A 89 9.29 -7.31 -8.19
N LYS A 90 9.05 -8.07 -9.27
CA LYS A 90 8.83 -9.50 -9.21
C LYS A 90 10.15 -10.25 -8.94
N GLY A 91 10.18 -11.03 -7.87
CA GLY A 91 11.32 -11.88 -7.52
C GLY A 91 12.43 -11.20 -6.73
N PHE A 92 12.12 -10.13 -6.00
CA PHE A 92 13.08 -9.49 -5.10
C PHE A 92 13.53 -10.43 -3.98
N ASN A 93 14.82 -10.33 -3.65
CA ASN A 93 15.33 -10.85 -2.39
C ASN A 93 14.89 -9.96 -1.23
N VAL A 94 14.89 -10.47 0.00
CA VAL A 94 14.46 -9.75 1.22
C VAL A 94 15.21 -8.42 1.38
N GLU A 95 16.53 -8.42 1.13
CA GLU A 95 17.37 -7.21 1.15
C GLU A 95 16.92 -6.17 0.13
N GLN A 96 16.59 -6.62 -1.09
CA GLN A 96 16.18 -5.74 -2.17
C GLN A 96 14.81 -5.12 -1.93
N SER A 97 13.87 -5.90 -1.38
CA SER A 97 12.56 -5.39 -0.97
C SER A 97 12.69 -4.28 0.07
N LYS A 98 13.43 -4.53 1.15
CA LYS A 98 13.65 -3.55 2.23
C LYS A 98 14.28 -2.26 1.72
N LEU A 99 15.39 -2.37 1.00
CA LEU A 99 16.07 -1.21 0.41
C LEU A 99 15.17 -0.45 -0.58
N SER A 100 14.34 -1.15 -1.35
CA SER A 100 13.38 -0.50 -2.25
C SER A 100 12.32 0.28 -1.48
N ILE A 101 11.87 -0.17 -0.32
CA ILE A 101 10.86 0.55 0.49
C ILE A 101 11.49 1.76 1.16
N ILE A 102 12.68 1.60 1.73
CA ILE A 102 13.47 2.71 2.29
C ILE A 102 13.70 3.77 1.21
N GLY A 103 14.08 3.36 0.00
CA GLY A 103 14.24 4.27 -1.14
C GLY A 103 12.95 5.00 -1.50
N VAL A 104 11.78 4.34 -1.42
CA VAL A 104 10.48 4.96 -1.70
C VAL A 104 10.12 6.04 -0.69
N GLU A 105 10.35 5.79 0.59
CA GLU A 105 10.12 6.80 1.64
C GLU A 105 11.15 7.94 1.55
N LEU A 106 12.41 7.64 1.22
CA LEU A 106 13.42 8.67 0.96
C LEU A 106 13.07 9.53 -0.26
N ALA A 107 12.54 8.94 -1.34
CA ALA A 107 12.14 9.66 -2.55
C ALA A 107 11.03 10.70 -2.30
N ALA A 108 10.17 10.47 -1.31
CA ALA A 108 9.17 11.43 -0.86
C ALA A 108 9.79 12.67 -0.18
N LYS A 109 11.08 12.62 0.18
CA LYS A 109 11.85 13.68 0.83
C LYS A 109 11.18 14.15 2.14
N PRO A 110 11.09 13.28 3.17
CA PRO A 110 10.49 13.65 4.45
C PRO A 110 11.23 14.85 5.04
N LYS A 111 10.47 15.80 5.62
CA LYS A 111 11.04 17.09 6.07
C LYS A 111 11.81 17.00 7.39
N LEU A 112 11.49 16.00 8.21
CA LEU A 112 11.96 15.91 9.59
C LEU A 112 12.60 14.56 9.90
N LEU A 113 11.84 13.47 9.80
CA LEU A 113 12.26 12.14 10.28
C LEU A 113 11.76 11.03 9.36
N LEU A 114 12.59 10.00 9.20
CA LEU A 114 12.24 8.71 8.60
C LEU A 114 12.24 7.65 9.71
N PHE A 115 11.08 7.08 9.99
CA PHE A 115 10.92 5.99 10.93
C PHE A 115 11.03 4.65 10.20
N LEU A 116 11.80 3.75 10.77
CA LEU A 116 12.07 2.42 10.22
C LEU A 116 11.74 1.40 11.30
N ASP A 117 10.68 0.62 11.11
CA ASP A 117 10.37 -0.47 12.03
C ASP A 117 11.16 -1.72 11.63
N GLU A 118 12.03 -2.18 12.54
CA GLU A 118 12.89 -3.35 12.38
C GLU A 118 13.58 -3.54 11.00
N PRO A 119 14.34 -2.55 10.50
CA PRO A 119 14.88 -2.58 9.13
C PRO A 119 15.84 -3.76 8.87
N THR A 120 16.52 -4.27 9.89
CA THR A 120 17.45 -5.40 9.77
C THR A 120 16.83 -6.78 9.97
N SER A 121 15.55 -6.87 10.33
CA SER A 121 14.89 -8.16 10.62
C SER A 121 14.81 -9.05 9.37
N GLY A 122 15.16 -10.32 9.48
CA GLY A 122 15.13 -11.27 8.35
C GLY A 122 16.28 -11.13 7.34
N LEU A 123 17.31 -10.33 7.63
CA LEU A 123 18.51 -10.21 6.81
C LEU A 123 19.68 -11.00 7.36
N ASN A 124 20.61 -11.35 6.48
CA ASN A 124 21.93 -11.84 6.87
C ASN A 124 22.78 -10.69 7.44
N SER A 125 23.90 -11.03 8.08
CA SER A 125 24.82 -10.05 8.68
C SER A 125 25.34 -9.03 7.65
N GLN A 126 25.61 -9.49 6.42
CA GLN A 126 26.10 -8.63 5.34
C GLN A 126 25.05 -7.61 4.86
N GLY A 127 23.81 -8.04 4.62
CA GLY A 127 22.71 -7.16 4.22
C GLY A 127 22.30 -6.21 5.35
N SER A 128 22.36 -6.67 6.60
CA SER A 128 22.16 -5.80 7.77
C SER A 128 23.23 -4.71 7.85
N TRP A 129 24.50 -5.05 7.62
CA TRP A 129 25.59 -4.08 7.60
C TRP A 129 25.42 -3.05 6.47
N ALA A 130 25.00 -3.49 5.27
CA ALA A 130 24.75 -2.59 4.14
C ALA A 130 23.65 -1.55 4.46
N ILE A 131 22.54 -1.99 5.05
CA ILE A 131 21.44 -1.08 5.46
C ILE A 131 21.90 -0.14 6.58
N CYS A 132 22.60 -0.65 7.60
CA CYS A 132 23.09 0.17 8.70
C CYS A 132 24.12 1.22 8.25
N SER A 133 25.02 0.83 7.35
CA SER A 133 26.02 1.74 6.76
C SER A 133 25.35 2.83 5.93
N PHE A 134 24.29 2.48 5.19
CA PHE A 134 23.48 3.42 4.42
C PHE A 134 22.74 4.43 5.29
N LEU A 135 22.20 4.02 6.45
CA LEU A 135 21.39 4.86 7.33
C LEU A 135 22.19 5.77 8.30
N GLN A 136 23.48 5.46 8.54
CA GLN A 136 24.39 6.22 9.43
C GLN A 136 23.76 6.61 10.79
N PHE A 137 23.78 5.69 11.76
CA PHE A 137 23.25 5.93 13.10
C PHE A 137 24.17 6.81 13.95
N ASN A 138 23.69 7.98 14.38
CA ASN A 138 24.45 8.91 15.24
C ASN A 138 23.96 8.92 16.70
N GLN A 139 22.69 8.61 16.93
CA GLN A 139 22.06 8.64 18.25
C GLN A 139 21.27 7.36 18.50
N SER A 140 21.27 6.91 19.75
CA SER A 140 20.52 5.75 20.20
C SER A 140 19.50 6.13 21.26
N LEU A 141 18.27 5.68 21.05
CA LEU A 141 17.22 5.64 22.06
C LEU A 141 17.07 4.20 22.56
N LEU A 142 17.09 4.01 23.87
CA LEU A 142 16.93 2.73 24.53
C LEU A 142 15.66 2.74 25.40
N LEU A 143 14.75 1.82 25.13
CA LEU A 143 13.45 1.69 25.80
C LEU A 143 13.38 0.41 26.65
N ALA A 144 12.95 0.54 27.89
CA ALA A 144 12.64 -0.57 28.79
C ALA A 144 11.17 -1.04 28.66
N ARG A 145 10.83 -2.16 29.30
CA ARG A 145 9.43 -2.63 29.39
C ARG A 145 8.53 -1.55 30.00
N GLY A 146 7.35 -1.36 29.40
CA GLY A 146 6.43 -0.28 29.78
C GLY A 146 6.70 1.06 29.10
N GLY A 147 7.48 1.11 28.01
CA GLY A 147 7.63 2.30 27.17
C GLY A 147 8.54 3.39 27.73
N LYS A 148 9.39 3.08 28.72
CA LYS A 148 10.25 4.06 29.40
C LYS A 148 11.61 4.22 28.74
N THR A 149 11.99 5.47 28.52
CA THR A 149 13.32 5.83 28.02
C THR A 149 14.36 5.65 29.13
N VAL A 150 15.33 4.76 28.89
CA VAL A 150 16.46 4.51 29.80
C VAL A 150 17.70 5.29 29.37
N TYR A 151 17.87 5.47 28.06
CA TYR A 151 18.98 6.23 27.50
C TYR A 151 18.54 6.90 26.21
N PHE A 152 18.89 8.17 26.05
CA PHE A 152 18.76 8.91 24.79
C PHE A 152 19.99 9.78 24.63
N GLY A 153 20.83 9.45 23.65
CA GLY A 153 22.11 10.13 23.47
C GLY A 153 22.93 9.58 22.30
N PRO A 154 24.09 10.20 22.02
CA PRO A 154 25.01 9.72 21.01
C PRO A 154 25.65 8.39 21.42
N ILE A 155 25.86 7.49 20.46
CA ILE A 155 26.47 6.18 20.73
C ILE A 155 27.94 6.32 21.16
N GLY A 156 28.65 7.29 20.58
CA GLY A 156 30.10 7.48 20.76
C GLY A 156 30.93 6.52 19.89
N GLU A 157 32.22 6.81 19.71
CA GLU A 157 33.13 5.88 19.02
C GLU A 157 33.15 4.53 19.75
N GLN A 158 32.90 3.46 19.00
CA GLN A 158 32.84 2.08 19.53
C GLN A 158 31.87 1.91 20.72
N SER A 159 30.78 2.68 20.78
CA SER A 159 29.77 2.61 21.86
C SER A 159 30.27 3.01 23.25
N ARG A 160 31.42 3.69 23.36
CA ARG A 160 32.02 4.07 24.67
C ARG A 160 31.13 4.96 25.51
N THR A 161 30.56 6.00 24.93
CA THR A 161 29.67 6.94 25.66
C THR A 161 28.45 6.24 26.25
N LEU A 162 27.95 5.23 25.55
CA LEU A 162 26.81 4.43 25.98
C LEU A 162 27.21 3.46 27.11
N LEU A 163 28.38 2.83 27.01
CA LEU A 163 28.95 1.97 28.06
C LEU A 163 29.25 2.75 29.35
N GLU A 164 29.90 3.90 29.23
CA GLU A 164 30.21 4.81 30.36
C GLU A 164 28.95 5.24 31.11
N TYR A 165 27.86 5.55 30.40
CA TYR A 165 26.58 5.89 31.02
C TYR A 165 26.02 4.74 31.86
N SER A 166 26.13 3.51 31.37
CA SER A 166 25.62 2.33 32.07
C SER A 166 26.48 1.96 33.28
N GLU A 167 27.80 2.06 33.15
CA GLU A 167 28.75 1.86 34.26
C GLU A 167 28.55 2.91 35.35
N TYR A 168 28.38 4.19 34.98
CA TYR A 168 28.08 5.27 35.91
C TYR A 168 26.79 5.01 36.70
N ASN A 169 25.78 4.43 36.06
CA ASN A 169 24.51 4.05 36.69
C ASN A 169 24.55 2.68 37.39
N GLY A 170 25.74 2.18 37.73
CA GLY A 170 25.95 0.98 38.54
C GLY A 170 25.69 -0.34 37.82
N ALA A 171 25.89 -0.41 36.49
CA ALA A 171 25.91 -1.67 35.76
C ALA A 171 27.28 -2.37 35.86
N ARG A 172 27.33 -3.68 35.61
CA ARG A 172 28.59 -4.45 35.57
C ARG A 172 29.50 -3.91 34.47
N LYS A 173 30.83 -3.97 34.59
CA LYS A 173 31.71 -3.55 33.48
C LYS A 173 31.51 -4.48 32.27
N CYS A 174 31.45 -3.92 31.06
CA CYS A 174 31.38 -4.72 29.83
C CYS A 174 32.74 -5.38 29.58
N ASP A 175 32.75 -6.66 29.17
CA ASP A 175 33.99 -7.35 28.78
C ASP A 175 34.39 -6.95 27.34
N ASP A 176 35.68 -7.01 27.02
CA ASP A 176 36.22 -6.55 25.73
C ASP A 176 35.76 -7.43 24.55
N ASN A 177 35.35 -8.67 24.83
CA ASN A 177 34.84 -9.63 23.84
C ASN A 177 33.31 -9.67 23.76
N GLU A 178 32.60 -8.96 24.64
CA GLU A 178 31.15 -8.97 24.70
C GLU A 178 30.54 -7.93 23.75
N ASN A 179 29.43 -8.24 23.10
CA ASN A 179 28.72 -7.27 22.25
C ASN A 179 28.07 -6.19 23.13
N PRO A 180 28.45 -4.89 23.01
CA PRO A 180 27.92 -3.82 23.85
C PRO A 180 26.38 -3.70 23.78
N ALA A 181 25.78 -4.03 22.63
CA ALA A 181 24.33 -3.96 22.46
C ALA A 181 23.58 -5.06 23.23
N GLU A 182 24.15 -6.25 23.31
CA GLU A 182 23.58 -7.40 24.04
C GLU A 182 23.73 -7.20 25.55
N TYR A 183 24.94 -6.83 25.96
CA TYR A 183 25.25 -6.41 27.33
C TYR A 183 24.23 -5.38 27.86
N MET A 184 23.87 -4.39 27.04
CA MET A 184 22.91 -3.35 27.42
C MET A 184 21.49 -3.88 27.67
N ILE A 185 21.06 -4.87 26.88
CA ILE A 185 19.74 -5.49 26.99
C ILE A 185 19.66 -6.37 28.26
N ASP A 186 20.75 -7.04 28.60
CA ASP A 186 20.84 -7.87 29.81
C ASP A 186 20.78 -7.05 31.09
N VAL A 187 21.50 -5.92 31.13
CA VAL A 187 21.48 -4.99 32.28
C VAL A 187 20.05 -4.47 32.53
N GLN A 188 19.29 -4.21 31.47
CA GLN A 188 17.89 -3.79 31.60
C GLN A 188 16.98 -4.92 32.11
N SER A 189 17.17 -6.12 31.60
CA SER A 189 16.37 -7.28 31.99
C SER A 189 16.49 -7.58 33.49
N GLN A 190 17.66 -7.34 34.09
CA GLN A 190 17.92 -7.54 35.51
C GLN A 190 17.35 -6.43 36.42
N LYS A 191 17.34 -5.16 35.97
CA LYS A 191 16.83 -4.03 36.77
C LYS A 191 15.29 -3.89 36.77
N SER A 192 14.59 -4.68 35.94
CA SER A 192 13.17 -4.49 35.63
C SER A 192 12.16 -5.08 36.63
N ALA A 193 12.54 -5.79 37.70
CA ALA A 193 11.54 -6.40 38.60
C ALA A 193 11.01 -5.45 39.69
N ALA A 194 11.90 -4.77 40.42
CA ALA A 194 11.52 -3.92 41.55
C ALA A 194 11.05 -2.52 41.14
N VAL A 195 11.61 -2.00 40.04
CA VAL A 195 11.33 -0.65 39.54
C VAL A 195 9.98 -0.59 38.80
N GLN A 196 9.48 -1.72 38.29
CA GLN A 196 8.22 -1.80 37.55
C GLN A 196 6.98 -1.47 38.41
N ILE A 197 6.98 -1.92 39.67
CA ILE A 197 5.82 -1.80 40.58
C ILE A 197 5.56 -0.34 40.99
N GLU A 198 6.61 0.42 41.32
CA GLU A 198 6.47 1.84 41.69
C GLU A 198 6.08 2.70 40.49
N ILE A 199 6.40 2.22 39.29
CA ILE A 199 6.19 2.91 38.02
C ILE A 199 4.74 2.81 37.56
N ASP A 200 4.13 1.63 37.68
CA ASP A 200 2.72 1.42 37.33
C ASP A 200 1.80 2.28 38.22
N ARG A 201 2.19 2.53 39.47
CA ARG A 201 1.50 3.44 40.40
C ARG A 201 1.48 4.89 39.90
N ILE A 202 2.60 5.40 39.40
CA ILE A 202 2.73 6.78 38.90
C ILE A 202 1.96 6.98 37.58
N HIS A 203 1.78 5.92 36.78
CA HIS A 203 0.99 5.98 35.55
C HIS A 203 -0.51 6.15 35.81
N GLN A 204 -1.01 5.55 36.90
CA GLN A 204 -2.41 5.70 37.29
C GLN A 204 -2.72 7.14 37.75
N GLU A 205 -1.78 7.82 38.42
CA GLU A 205 -1.93 9.22 38.85
C GLU A 205 -1.83 10.24 37.69
N ARG A 206 -1.05 9.96 36.64
CA ARG A 206 -0.88 10.89 35.50
C ARG A 206 -1.96 10.76 34.42
N GLN A 207 -2.64 9.63 34.32
CA GLN A 207 -3.78 9.47 33.41
C GLN A 207 -4.96 10.39 33.76
N GLU A 208 -5.09 10.78 35.02
CA GLU A 208 -6.13 11.71 35.47
C GLU A 208 -5.82 13.19 35.14
N ALA A 209 -4.56 13.51 34.77
CA ALA A 209 -4.10 14.90 34.61
C ALA A 209 -3.92 15.37 33.15
N SER A 210 -4.27 14.56 32.14
CA SER A 210 -3.96 14.85 30.72
C SER A 210 -5.17 14.75 29.78
N MET A 211 -6.29 15.38 30.16
CA MET A 211 -7.49 15.49 29.31
C MET A 211 -7.73 16.89 28.70
N ASP A 212 -6.78 17.82 28.77
CA ASP A 212 -6.94 19.14 28.14
C ASP A 212 -5.67 19.52 27.34
N ASP A 213 -5.70 19.30 26.03
CA ASP A 213 -5.23 20.31 25.06
C ASP A 213 -5.63 19.94 23.62
N ASP A 214 -6.64 20.66 23.12
CA ASP A 214 -7.02 20.72 21.71
C ASP A 214 -6.13 21.75 20.99
N CYS A 215 -5.49 21.38 19.88
CA CYS A 215 -5.01 22.38 18.92
C CYS A 215 -5.06 21.87 17.48
N SER A 216 -6.05 22.37 16.75
CA SER A 216 -6.35 22.08 15.34
C SER A 216 -5.42 22.84 14.39
N ALA A 217 -4.22 22.29 14.15
CA ALA A 217 -3.37 22.75 13.06
C ALA A 217 -3.81 22.10 11.74
N SER A 218 -4.56 22.83 10.92
CA SER A 218 -4.98 22.45 9.58
C SER A 218 -3.80 22.44 8.58
N GLN A 219 -2.87 21.51 8.75
CA GLN A 219 -1.96 21.14 7.67
C GLN A 219 -2.74 20.26 6.68
N SER A 220 -2.77 20.65 5.41
CA SER A 220 -3.40 19.84 4.36
C SER A 220 -2.84 18.41 4.39
N GLU A 221 -3.71 17.43 4.59
CA GLU A 221 -3.39 16.01 4.77
C GLU A 221 -2.48 15.44 3.65
N PHE A 222 -2.57 16.00 2.44
CA PHE A 222 -1.82 15.56 1.26
C PHE A 222 -0.89 16.66 0.68
N ALA A 223 0.21 16.26 0.04
CA ALA A 223 1.19 17.20 -0.55
C ALA A 223 0.80 17.75 -1.93
N MET A 224 -0.02 17.03 -2.68
CA MET A 224 -0.42 17.35 -4.06
C MET A 224 -1.94 17.54 -4.19
N PRO A 225 -2.42 18.39 -5.13
CA PRO A 225 -3.84 18.56 -5.38
C PRO A 225 -4.48 17.28 -5.94
N THR A 226 -5.74 17.03 -5.58
CA THR A 226 -6.49 15.80 -5.92
C THR A 226 -6.55 15.50 -7.42
N ARG A 227 -6.62 16.52 -8.29
CA ARG A 227 -6.60 16.34 -9.75
C ARG A 227 -5.28 15.74 -10.24
N PHE A 228 -4.15 16.22 -9.69
CA PHE A 228 -2.84 15.71 -10.04
C PHE A 228 -2.66 14.27 -9.51
N GLN A 229 -3.09 14.02 -8.27
CA GLN A 229 -3.12 12.66 -7.71
C GLN A 229 -3.91 11.71 -8.63
N LEU A 230 -5.11 12.10 -9.03
CA LEU A 230 -5.97 11.29 -9.90
C LEU A 230 -5.31 10.97 -11.24
N CYS A 231 -4.71 11.96 -11.89
CA CYS A 231 -4.02 11.74 -13.17
C CYS A 231 -2.86 10.75 -13.03
N GLN A 232 -1.98 10.92 -12.04
CA GLN A 232 -0.81 10.06 -11.84
C GLN A 232 -1.18 8.64 -11.41
N VAL A 233 -2.14 8.50 -10.49
CA VAL A 233 -2.63 7.17 -10.04
C VAL A 233 -3.33 6.46 -11.20
N THR A 234 -4.10 7.18 -12.02
CA THR A 234 -4.76 6.63 -13.22
C THR A 234 -3.75 6.11 -14.24
N TYR A 235 -2.71 6.90 -14.55
CA TYR A 235 -1.63 6.45 -15.42
C TYR A 235 -0.97 5.16 -14.88
N ARG A 236 -0.64 5.13 -13.58
CA ARG A 236 -0.04 3.95 -12.94
C ARG A 236 -0.93 2.71 -13.05
N VAL A 237 -2.24 2.85 -12.82
CA VAL A 237 -3.17 1.72 -12.85
C VAL A 237 -3.44 1.24 -14.29
N PHE A 238 -3.51 2.14 -15.28
CA PHE A 238 -3.55 1.74 -16.70
C PHE A 238 -2.33 0.91 -17.09
N GLN A 239 -1.14 1.38 -16.71
CA GLN A 239 0.11 0.67 -16.96
C GLN A 239 0.12 -0.72 -16.30
N GLN A 240 -0.40 -0.84 -15.08
CA GLN A 240 -0.57 -2.12 -14.39
C GLN A 240 -1.49 -3.06 -15.17
N TYR A 241 -2.65 -2.57 -15.64
CA TYR A 241 -3.60 -3.39 -16.40
C TYR A 241 -2.98 -3.89 -17.70
N TRP A 242 -2.27 -3.01 -18.42
CA TRP A 242 -1.53 -3.37 -19.63
C TRP A 242 -0.47 -4.46 -19.39
N ARG A 243 0.20 -4.44 -18.23
CA ARG A 243 1.19 -5.45 -17.83
C ARG A 243 0.59 -6.75 -17.28
N MET A 244 -0.74 -6.83 -17.17
CA MET A 244 -1.48 -8.01 -16.69
C MET A 244 -2.36 -8.62 -17.81
N PRO A 245 -1.77 -9.12 -18.90
CA PRO A 245 -2.53 -9.62 -20.04
C PRO A 245 -3.39 -10.82 -19.68
N SER A 246 -2.97 -11.67 -18.72
CA SER A 246 -3.75 -12.82 -18.27
C SER A 246 -5.12 -12.43 -17.73
N TYR A 247 -5.20 -11.35 -16.95
CA TYR A 247 -6.47 -10.85 -16.41
C TYR A 247 -7.41 -10.37 -17.52
N ILE A 248 -6.87 -9.56 -18.45
CA ILE A 248 -7.65 -8.99 -19.56
C ILE A 248 -8.10 -10.10 -20.53
N LEU A 249 -7.20 -11.01 -20.90
CA LEU A 249 -7.50 -12.13 -21.80
C LEU A 249 -8.50 -13.09 -21.18
N SER A 250 -8.40 -13.42 -19.89
CA SER A 250 -9.39 -14.25 -19.22
C SER A 250 -10.77 -13.58 -19.20
N LYS A 251 -10.82 -12.25 -19.03
CA LYS A 251 -12.07 -11.48 -19.06
C LYS A 251 -12.71 -11.53 -20.46
N TRP A 252 -11.95 -11.29 -21.51
CA TRP A 252 -12.43 -11.36 -22.89
C TRP A 252 -12.78 -12.78 -23.31
N GLY A 253 -11.96 -13.76 -22.96
CA GLY A 253 -12.20 -15.17 -23.24
C GLY A 253 -13.48 -15.68 -22.58
N LEU A 254 -13.70 -15.33 -21.32
CA LEU A 254 -14.95 -15.64 -20.61
C LEU A 254 -16.16 -14.98 -21.28
N GLY A 255 -16.06 -13.69 -21.63
CA GLY A 255 -17.14 -12.96 -22.30
C GLY A 255 -17.49 -13.55 -23.68
N VAL A 256 -16.48 -13.82 -24.51
CA VAL A 256 -16.66 -14.42 -25.84
C VAL A 256 -17.21 -15.84 -25.75
N ALA A 257 -16.63 -16.69 -24.89
CA ALA A 257 -17.08 -18.07 -24.74
C ALA A 257 -18.51 -18.16 -24.21
N ALA A 258 -18.85 -17.38 -23.18
CA ALA A 258 -20.20 -17.34 -22.64
C ALA A 258 -21.19 -16.72 -23.63
N GLY A 259 -20.80 -15.64 -24.31
CA GLY A 259 -21.62 -14.99 -25.34
C GLY A 259 -21.94 -15.91 -26.52
N LEU A 260 -20.95 -16.67 -27.01
CA LEU A 260 -21.16 -17.68 -28.06
C LEU A 260 -22.03 -18.84 -27.55
N LEU A 261 -21.78 -19.36 -26.35
CA LEU A 261 -22.55 -20.48 -25.81
C LEU A 261 -24.03 -20.12 -25.66
N ILE A 262 -24.33 -18.95 -25.09
CA ILE A 262 -25.70 -18.46 -24.94
C ILE A 262 -26.29 -18.13 -26.32
N GLY A 263 -25.52 -17.51 -27.21
CA GLY A 263 -25.96 -17.17 -28.56
C GLY A 263 -26.36 -18.40 -29.38
N PHE A 264 -25.53 -19.44 -29.39
CA PHE A 264 -25.82 -20.70 -30.09
C PHE A 264 -26.91 -21.54 -29.41
N SER A 265 -27.09 -21.44 -28.09
CA SER A 265 -28.19 -22.12 -27.40
C SER A 265 -29.57 -21.65 -27.88
N PHE A 266 -29.66 -20.40 -28.33
CA PHE A 266 -30.89 -19.76 -28.81
C PHE A 266 -30.79 -19.32 -30.28
N TYR A 267 -30.15 -20.17 -31.10
CA TYR A 267 -29.87 -19.88 -32.51
C TYR A 267 -31.15 -19.61 -33.33
N GLN A 268 -31.15 -18.50 -34.07
CA GLN A 268 -32.22 -18.07 -34.99
C GLN A 268 -33.64 -18.21 -34.42
N ALA A 269 -33.96 -17.39 -33.41
CA ALA A 269 -35.30 -17.35 -32.85
C ALA A 269 -36.34 -16.94 -33.91
N LYS A 270 -37.32 -17.81 -34.17
CA LYS A 270 -38.38 -17.56 -35.16
C LYS A 270 -39.31 -16.43 -34.69
N ALA A 271 -39.89 -15.68 -35.64
CA ALA A 271 -40.90 -14.65 -35.36
C ALA A 271 -42.27 -15.26 -34.98
N SER A 272 -42.32 -16.05 -33.91
CA SER A 272 -43.53 -16.62 -33.31
C SER A 272 -43.66 -16.17 -31.86
N LEU A 273 -44.85 -16.32 -31.26
CA LEU A 273 -45.05 -16.04 -29.83
C LEU A 273 -44.05 -16.81 -28.94
N GLN A 274 -43.75 -18.04 -29.32
CA GLN A 274 -42.75 -18.87 -28.64
C GLN A 274 -41.32 -18.33 -28.83
N GLY A 275 -40.97 -17.86 -30.03
CA GLY A 275 -39.67 -17.26 -30.29
C GLY A 275 -39.44 -15.95 -29.53
N MET A 276 -40.49 -15.15 -29.32
CA MET A 276 -40.40 -13.97 -28.46
C MET A 276 -40.05 -14.34 -27.01
N GLN A 277 -40.65 -15.40 -26.46
CA GLN A 277 -40.30 -15.91 -25.13
C GLN A 277 -38.83 -16.39 -25.11
N THR A 278 -38.39 -17.11 -26.14
CA THR A 278 -36.99 -17.55 -26.27
C THR A 278 -36.01 -16.37 -26.26
N VAL A 279 -36.33 -15.28 -26.96
CA VAL A 279 -35.51 -14.05 -26.95
C VAL A 279 -35.46 -13.44 -25.55
N VAL A 280 -36.59 -13.32 -24.85
CA VAL A 280 -36.63 -12.80 -23.47
C VAL A 280 -35.77 -13.64 -22.52
N TYR A 281 -35.85 -14.97 -22.59
CA TYR A 281 -35.00 -15.86 -21.81
C TYR A 281 -33.52 -15.70 -22.16
N SER A 282 -33.19 -15.56 -23.45
CA SER A 282 -31.81 -15.37 -23.89
C SER A 282 -31.19 -14.07 -23.37
N VAL A 283 -31.95 -12.97 -23.33
CA VAL A 283 -31.51 -11.69 -22.78
C VAL A 283 -31.26 -11.82 -21.26
N PHE A 284 -32.16 -12.49 -20.54
CA PHE A 284 -31.96 -12.79 -19.12
C PHE A 284 -30.69 -13.62 -18.89
N MET A 285 -30.42 -14.62 -19.73
CA MET A 285 -29.20 -15.43 -19.65
C MET A 285 -27.94 -14.59 -19.91
N VAL A 286 -27.95 -13.66 -20.87
CA VAL A 286 -26.81 -12.75 -21.08
C VAL A 286 -26.55 -11.87 -19.86
N CYS A 287 -27.59 -11.45 -19.14
CA CYS A 287 -27.43 -10.72 -17.87
C CYS A 287 -26.66 -11.55 -16.81
N THR A 288 -26.66 -12.88 -16.87
CA THR A 288 -25.90 -13.71 -15.92
C THR A 288 -24.38 -13.66 -16.16
N ILE A 289 -23.93 -13.32 -17.38
CA ILE A 289 -22.50 -13.14 -17.69
C ILE A 289 -21.90 -12.01 -16.84
N PHE A 290 -22.70 -10.98 -16.55
CA PHE A 290 -22.27 -9.88 -15.69
C PHE A 290 -21.80 -10.39 -14.32
N THR A 291 -22.55 -11.31 -13.70
CA THR A 291 -22.21 -11.86 -12.38
C THR A 291 -20.88 -12.59 -12.41
N LEU A 292 -20.56 -13.31 -13.50
CA LEU A 292 -19.30 -14.02 -13.66
C LEU A 292 -18.12 -13.05 -13.81
N LEU A 293 -18.29 -11.97 -14.59
CA LEU A 293 -17.26 -10.94 -14.75
C LEU A 293 -17.01 -10.18 -13.44
N PHE A 294 -18.06 -9.97 -12.63
CA PHE A 294 -17.92 -9.38 -11.30
C PHE A 294 -17.12 -10.28 -10.35
N GLN A 295 -17.41 -11.59 -10.32
CA GLN A 295 -16.67 -12.55 -9.48
C GLN A 295 -15.16 -12.55 -9.80
N GLN A 296 -14.78 -12.32 -11.05
CA GLN A 296 -13.37 -12.21 -11.46
C GLN A 296 -12.70 -10.90 -11.00
N LEU A 297 -13.46 -9.83 -10.79
CA LEU A 297 -12.94 -8.52 -10.36
C LEU A 297 -12.57 -8.49 -8.88
N MET A 298 -13.34 -9.20 -8.05
CA MET A 298 -13.21 -9.18 -6.58
C MET A 298 -11.79 -9.51 -6.06
N PRO A 299 -11.14 -10.63 -6.45
CA PRO A 299 -9.83 -10.96 -5.92
C PRO A 299 -8.78 -9.91 -6.27
N LEU A 300 -8.82 -9.37 -7.50
CA LEU A 300 -7.91 -8.32 -7.92
C LEU A 300 -8.09 -7.03 -7.11
N PHE A 301 -9.34 -6.68 -6.80
CA PHE A 301 -9.65 -5.49 -6.01
C PHE A 301 -9.14 -5.62 -4.56
N VAL A 302 -9.38 -6.77 -3.92
CA VAL A 302 -8.94 -7.02 -2.53
C VAL A 302 -7.42 -6.91 -2.39
N THR A 303 -6.65 -7.54 -3.28
CA THR A 303 -5.18 -7.45 -3.25
C THR A 303 -4.68 -6.02 -3.45
N GLN A 304 -5.35 -5.23 -4.27
CA GLN A 304 -4.97 -3.83 -4.49
C GLN A 304 -5.37 -2.93 -3.32
N GLN A 305 -6.49 -3.23 -2.67
CA GLN A 305 -6.96 -2.52 -1.49
C GLN A 305 -6.03 -2.79 -0.31
N SER A 306 -5.62 -4.04 -0.06
CA SER A 306 -4.71 -4.36 1.04
C SER A 306 -3.37 -3.65 0.89
N LEU A 307 -2.84 -3.56 -0.34
CA LEU A 307 -1.63 -2.78 -0.61
C LEU A 307 -1.83 -1.28 -0.30
N PHE A 308 -2.96 -0.69 -0.69
CA PHE A 308 -3.24 0.71 -0.39
C PHE A 308 -3.36 0.95 1.12
N GLU A 309 -4.11 0.11 1.82
CA GLU A 309 -4.42 0.27 3.23
C GLU A 309 -3.19 0.11 4.12
N VAL A 310 -2.38 -0.91 3.84
CA VAL A 310 -1.18 -1.17 4.61
C VAL A 310 -0.11 -0.15 4.29
N ARG A 311 0.15 0.19 3.02
CA ARG A 311 1.31 1.00 2.65
C ARG A 311 1.01 2.45 2.29
N GLU A 312 0.06 2.69 1.38
CA GLU A 312 -0.08 4.01 0.76
C GLU A 312 -0.91 5.00 1.60
N LYS A 313 -1.81 4.46 2.44
CA LYS A 313 -2.60 5.19 3.43
C LYS A 313 -1.74 5.78 4.57
N PRO A 314 -0.88 5.02 5.28
CA PRO A 314 -0.01 5.59 6.32
C PRO A 314 0.98 6.62 5.77
N SER A 315 1.59 6.37 4.61
CA SER A 315 2.52 7.32 3.97
C SER A 315 1.83 8.57 3.40
N LYS A 316 0.50 8.70 3.54
CA LYS A 316 -0.33 9.83 3.05
C LYS A 316 -0.02 10.20 1.59
N ALA A 317 0.22 9.20 0.74
CA ALA A 317 0.62 9.44 -0.65
C ALA A 317 -0.52 10.05 -1.49
N TYR A 318 -1.73 9.50 -1.36
CA TYR A 318 -2.93 10.01 -2.01
C TYR A 318 -4.20 9.57 -1.28
N SER A 319 -5.31 10.25 -1.56
CA SER A 319 -6.58 10.01 -0.85
C SER A 319 -7.25 8.69 -1.26
N TRP A 320 -7.92 8.03 -0.31
CA TRP A 320 -8.81 6.88 -0.56
C TRP A 320 -9.87 7.16 -1.63
N LYS A 321 -10.36 8.41 -1.74
CA LYS A 321 -11.30 8.82 -2.80
C LYS A 321 -10.66 8.69 -4.19
N VAL A 322 -9.39 9.09 -4.31
CA VAL A 322 -8.63 9.02 -5.57
C VAL A 322 -8.36 7.56 -5.95
N PHE A 323 -8.04 6.70 -4.99
CA PHE A 323 -7.90 5.26 -5.20
C PHE A 323 -9.17 4.67 -5.86
N ARG A 324 -10.34 4.89 -5.24
CA ARG A 324 -11.62 4.35 -5.72
C ARG A 324 -11.99 4.85 -7.11
N ILE A 325 -11.94 6.17 -7.33
CA ILE A 325 -12.28 6.78 -8.62
C ILE A 325 -11.36 6.25 -9.72
N THR A 326 -10.05 6.15 -9.46
CA THR A 326 -9.09 5.64 -10.43
C THR A 326 -9.45 4.21 -10.88
N LYS A 327 -9.77 3.34 -9.92
CA LYS A 327 -10.12 1.95 -10.24
C LYS A 327 -11.38 1.85 -11.10
N ILE A 328 -12.35 2.74 -10.91
CA ILE A 328 -13.55 2.82 -11.74
C ILE A 328 -13.20 3.30 -13.15
N ILE A 329 -12.44 4.40 -13.28
CA ILE A 329 -12.05 4.98 -14.57
C ILE A 329 -11.31 3.96 -15.44
N VAL A 330 -10.35 3.22 -14.88
CA VAL A 330 -9.54 2.27 -15.65
C VAL A 330 -10.35 1.05 -16.10
N GLU A 331 -11.37 0.64 -15.35
CA GLU A 331 -12.20 -0.52 -15.72
C GLU A 331 -13.18 -0.21 -16.87
N ILE A 332 -13.67 1.02 -16.99
CA ILE A 332 -14.68 1.39 -18.00
C ILE A 332 -14.26 1.01 -19.43
N PRO A 333 -13.05 1.36 -19.93
CA PRO A 333 -12.64 1.00 -21.29
C PRO A 333 -12.61 -0.50 -21.55
N TYR A 334 -12.09 -1.29 -20.60
CA TYR A 334 -12.00 -2.74 -20.74
C TYR A 334 -13.38 -3.40 -20.70
N MET A 335 -14.30 -2.85 -19.91
CA MET A 335 -15.68 -3.34 -19.79
C MET A 335 -16.52 -2.97 -21.00
N VAL A 336 -16.34 -1.77 -21.56
CA VAL A 336 -16.95 -1.37 -22.83
C VAL A 336 -16.51 -2.33 -23.94
N LEU A 337 -15.21 -2.60 -24.05
CA LEU A 337 -14.69 -3.53 -25.06
C LEU A 337 -15.23 -4.96 -24.86
N THR A 338 -15.28 -5.44 -23.62
CA THR A 338 -15.85 -6.76 -23.29
C THR A 338 -17.33 -6.83 -23.64
N GLY A 339 -18.11 -5.77 -23.35
CA GLY A 339 -19.52 -5.66 -23.70
C GLY A 339 -19.75 -5.67 -25.22
N VAL A 340 -18.90 -4.98 -25.99
CA VAL A 340 -18.93 -5.01 -27.45
C VAL A 340 -18.64 -6.42 -27.99
N LEU A 341 -17.68 -7.14 -27.42
CA LEU A 341 -17.37 -8.52 -27.81
C LEU A 341 -18.54 -9.48 -27.50
N ILE A 342 -19.12 -9.38 -26.31
CA ILE A 342 -20.30 -10.18 -25.91
C ILE A 342 -21.47 -9.89 -26.85
N TYR A 343 -21.76 -8.61 -27.11
CA TYR A 343 -22.82 -8.20 -28.02
C TYR A 343 -22.59 -8.77 -29.43
N ALA A 344 -21.39 -8.65 -29.98
CA ALA A 344 -21.07 -9.19 -31.30
C ALA A 344 -21.27 -10.72 -31.36
N CYS A 345 -20.82 -11.46 -30.35
CA CYS A 345 -20.99 -12.91 -30.30
C CYS A 345 -22.45 -13.34 -30.13
N TYR A 346 -23.22 -12.63 -29.29
CA TYR A 346 -24.61 -12.95 -28.98
C TYR A 346 -25.57 -12.51 -30.10
N TYR A 347 -25.50 -11.25 -30.53
CA TYR A 347 -26.46 -10.65 -31.46
C TYR A 347 -26.49 -11.38 -32.80
N TYR A 348 -25.32 -11.60 -33.40
CA TYR A 348 -25.24 -12.29 -34.69
C TYR A 348 -25.64 -13.77 -34.60
N ALA A 349 -25.47 -14.43 -33.46
CA ALA A 349 -25.87 -15.82 -33.27
C ALA A 349 -27.40 -15.97 -33.09
N VAL A 350 -28.06 -15.05 -32.38
CA VAL A 350 -29.50 -15.14 -32.08
C VAL A 350 -30.37 -14.50 -33.17
N VAL A 351 -30.02 -13.30 -33.60
CA VAL A 351 -30.83 -12.47 -34.51
C VAL A 351 -30.46 -12.69 -35.99
N GLY A 352 -29.23 -13.11 -36.27
CA GLY A 352 -28.71 -13.23 -37.64
C GLY A 352 -28.39 -11.88 -38.28
N ILE A 353 -28.14 -11.86 -39.59
CA ILE A 353 -27.84 -10.63 -40.35
C ILE A 353 -29.16 -9.99 -40.75
N PRO A 354 -29.53 -8.81 -40.18
CA PRO A 354 -30.75 -8.11 -40.56
C PRO A 354 -30.63 -7.53 -41.98
N SER A 355 -31.77 -7.42 -42.68
CA SER A 355 -31.86 -6.89 -44.05
C SER A 355 -31.76 -5.36 -44.14
N SER A 356 -31.94 -4.65 -43.02
CA SER A 356 -31.66 -3.22 -42.88
C SER A 356 -30.56 -3.01 -41.82
N PRO A 357 -29.65 -2.03 -41.99
CA PRO A 357 -28.66 -1.74 -40.95
C PRO A 357 -29.43 -1.25 -39.72
N PRO A 358 -29.40 -2.00 -38.59
CA PRO A 358 -29.97 -1.49 -37.37
C PRO A 358 -29.17 -0.27 -36.94
N SER A 359 -29.81 0.69 -36.29
CA SER A 359 -29.10 1.60 -35.42
C SER A 359 -28.47 0.78 -34.28
N ALA A 360 -27.31 0.17 -34.52
CA ALA A 360 -26.65 -0.74 -33.58
C ALA A 360 -26.19 -0.02 -32.31
N LEU A 361 -26.04 1.31 -32.36
CA LEU A 361 -25.59 2.13 -31.24
C LEU A 361 -26.50 2.05 -30.01
N PRO A 362 -27.82 2.34 -30.07
CA PRO A 362 -28.72 2.20 -28.92
C PRO A 362 -28.81 0.77 -28.37
N ASP A 363 -28.75 -0.26 -29.23
CA ASP A 363 -28.83 -1.66 -28.79
C ASP A 363 -27.58 -2.10 -28.02
N ILE A 364 -26.39 -1.62 -28.42
CA ILE A 364 -25.14 -1.86 -27.69
C ILE A 364 -25.18 -1.21 -26.29
N TRP A 365 -25.80 -0.04 -26.14
CA TRP A 365 -25.95 0.63 -24.84
C TRP A 365 -26.78 -0.17 -23.84
N ILE A 366 -27.74 -0.98 -24.31
CA ILE A 366 -28.54 -1.88 -23.46
C ILE A 366 -27.66 -2.96 -22.80
N PHE A 367 -26.54 -3.35 -23.42
CA PHE A 367 -25.59 -4.30 -22.85
C PHE A 367 -24.49 -3.62 -22.01
N ILE A 368 -24.02 -2.44 -22.43
CA ILE A 368 -22.94 -1.72 -21.73
C ILE A 368 -23.42 -1.05 -20.44
N TYR A 369 -24.63 -0.47 -20.43
CA TYR A 369 -25.16 0.26 -19.29
C TYR A 369 -25.35 -0.62 -18.02
N PRO A 370 -26.01 -1.78 -18.07
CA PRO A 370 -26.15 -2.63 -16.88
C PRO A 370 -24.80 -3.18 -16.40
N MET A 371 -23.84 -3.44 -17.30
CA MET A 371 -22.50 -3.88 -16.91
C MET A 371 -21.74 -2.79 -16.14
N THR A 372 -21.76 -1.55 -16.66
CA THR A 372 -21.07 -0.42 -16.03
C THR A 372 -21.76 0.01 -14.73
N ALA A 373 -23.10 0.07 -14.70
CA ALA A 373 -23.87 0.44 -13.51
C ALA A 373 -23.68 -0.57 -12.36
N THR A 374 -23.74 -1.87 -12.67
CA THR A 374 -23.64 -2.90 -11.63
C THR A 374 -22.21 -3.05 -11.11
N LEU A 375 -21.19 -2.73 -11.91
CA LEU A 375 -19.80 -2.62 -11.44
C LEU A 375 -19.59 -1.49 -10.43
N VAL A 376 -20.16 -0.31 -10.70
CA VAL A 376 -20.08 0.83 -9.78
C VAL A 376 -20.74 0.45 -8.45
N HIS A 377 -21.96 -0.08 -8.52
CA HIS A 377 -22.74 -0.41 -7.32
C HIS A 377 -22.10 -1.56 -6.50
N SER A 378 -21.65 -2.62 -7.17
CA SER A 378 -21.03 -3.76 -6.50
C SER A 378 -19.68 -3.41 -5.87
N ARG A 379 -18.90 -2.51 -6.49
CA ARG A 379 -17.67 -1.99 -5.86
C ARG A 379 -17.96 -1.09 -4.68
N GLU A 380 -19.01 -0.28 -4.72
CA GLU A 380 -19.43 0.50 -3.54
C GLU A 380 -19.81 -0.42 -2.38
N ILE A 381 -20.55 -1.50 -2.65
CA ILE A 381 -20.92 -2.50 -1.63
C ILE A 381 -19.68 -3.19 -1.06
N VAL A 382 -18.75 -3.65 -1.90
CA VAL A 382 -17.50 -4.29 -1.45
C VAL A 382 -16.63 -3.30 -0.67
N CYS A 383 -16.53 -2.05 -1.10
CA CYS A 383 -15.82 -1.01 -0.36
C CYS A 383 -16.48 -0.74 0.99
N SER A 384 -17.80 -0.64 1.04
CA SER A 384 -18.54 -0.40 2.29
C SER A 384 -18.41 -1.58 3.26
N ALA A 385 -18.40 -2.82 2.74
CA ALA A 385 -18.15 -4.02 3.52
C ALA A 385 -16.71 -4.07 4.05
N ALA A 386 -15.74 -3.68 3.23
CA ALA A 386 -14.34 -3.62 3.64
C ALA A 386 -14.07 -2.48 4.64
N GLU A 387 -14.71 -1.32 4.48
CA GLU A 387 -14.65 -0.21 5.45
C GLU A 387 -15.23 -0.64 6.81
N THR A 388 -16.35 -1.36 6.83
CA THR A 388 -16.91 -1.92 8.09
C THR A 388 -16.04 -3.00 8.73
N LEU A 389 -15.29 -3.78 7.94
CA LEU A 389 -14.28 -4.71 8.45
C LEU A 389 -13.04 -3.98 8.99
N SER A 390 -12.57 -2.92 8.32
CA SER A 390 -11.43 -2.10 8.78
C SER A 390 -11.74 -1.28 10.05
N LEU A 391 -13.01 -0.91 10.25
CA LEU A 391 -13.50 -0.22 11.45
C LEU A 391 -13.68 -1.15 12.66
N ARG A 392 -13.31 -2.43 12.58
CA ARG A 392 -13.13 -3.31 13.75
C ARG A 392 -11.65 -3.62 14.04
N PRO A 393 -10.82 -2.65 14.49
CA PRO A 393 -9.49 -2.98 15.01
C PRO A 393 -9.49 -3.43 16.49
N SER A 394 -10.63 -3.45 17.20
CA SER A 394 -10.63 -3.57 18.68
C SER A 394 -11.17 -4.88 19.27
N LEU A 395 -11.34 -5.94 18.48
CA LEU A 395 -11.80 -7.25 18.99
C LEU A 395 -11.04 -8.40 18.32
N ARG A 396 -9.73 -8.50 18.58
CA ARG A 396 -9.02 -9.77 18.71
C ARG A 396 -7.62 -9.59 19.27
#